data_AF-A0A351GNK5-F1
#
_entry.id   AF-A0A351GNK5-F1
#
_cell.length_a   1.000
_cell.length_b   1.000
_cell.length_c   1.000
_cell.angle_alpha   90.00
_cell.angle_beta   90.00
_cell.angle_gamma   90.00
#
_symmetry.space_group_name_H-M   'P 1'
#
loop_
_entity.id
_entity.type
_entity.pdbx_description
1 polymer ?
#
loop_
_entity_poly.entity_id
_entity_poly.type
_entity_poly.pdbx_seq_one_letter_code
_entity_poly.pdbx_strand_id
1 'polypeptide(L)'
;AFQAADMISANWPKSDMPDTMAEHWQALSDAFNEDQQEIQNRDDGDVEAELAKGDVLTAEYRAPYVAHAPLEPINATVLMTDDRIDIWTGTQIPRFIENNVAKLTGFEHDQIHLHVLMMGGSFGHRLEDDVVRQAVQIAMEYKGTPIKLTYRREEDMMHDYTRQIAMARASGRVENGQVSAMDLGIAMPSVVASQMSRQGISLPG
;
A
#
# COMPACT_ATOMS: atom_id res chain seq x y z
N ALA A 1 -2.33 13.37 -25.33
CA ALA A 1 -1.89 13.10 -23.94
C ALA A 1 -0.79 12.05 -23.93
N PHE A 2 -1.07 10.76 -24.16
CA PHE A 2 -0.04 9.69 -24.09
C PHE A 2 1.21 9.94 -24.96
N GLN A 3 1.06 10.30 -26.23
CA GLN A 3 2.20 10.64 -27.08
C GLN A 3 3.07 11.78 -26.52
N ALA A 4 2.46 12.78 -25.87
CA ALA A 4 3.21 13.86 -25.24
C ALA A 4 3.91 13.41 -23.96
N ALA A 5 3.29 12.51 -23.18
CA ALA A 5 3.91 11.89 -22.02
C ALA A 5 5.12 11.02 -22.43
N ASP A 6 5.00 10.25 -23.51
CA ASP A 6 6.07 9.40 -24.03
C ASP A 6 7.28 10.22 -24.58
N MET A 7 7.12 11.53 -24.80
CA MET A 7 8.21 12.44 -25.19
C MET A 7 9.01 12.98 -23.99
N ILE A 8 8.55 12.76 -22.76
CA ILE A 8 9.24 13.24 -21.55
C ILE A 8 10.38 12.27 -21.22
N SER A 9 11.59 12.81 -21.07
CA SER A 9 12.75 12.07 -20.56
C SER A 9 12.99 12.44 -19.11
N ALA A 10 13.03 11.43 -18.23
CA ALA A 10 13.33 11.61 -16.82
C ALA A 10 14.62 10.84 -16.45
N ASN A 11 15.42 11.43 -15.56
CA ASN A 11 16.57 10.76 -14.95
C ASN A 11 16.26 10.54 -13.48
N TRP A 12 16.19 9.28 -13.06
CA TRP A 12 15.88 8.90 -11.69
C TRP A 12 17.15 8.46 -10.98
N PRO A 13 17.36 8.85 -9.71
CA PRO A 13 18.46 8.31 -8.93
C PRO A 13 18.27 6.81 -8.73
N LYS A 14 19.39 6.10 -8.52
CA LYS A 14 19.31 4.69 -8.10
C LYS A 14 18.57 4.61 -6.76
N SER A 15 17.66 3.64 -6.62
CA SER A 15 17.02 3.35 -5.35
C SER A 15 18.02 2.78 -4.34
N ASP A 16 17.85 3.11 -3.07
CA ASP A 16 18.57 2.44 -1.97
C ASP A 16 17.99 1.05 -1.67
N MET A 17 16.84 0.71 -2.26
CA MET A 17 16.21 -0.61 -2.13
C MET A 17 16.90 -1.63 -3.06
N PRO A 18 16.91 -2.93 -2.69
CA PRO A 18 17.47 -3.94 -3.56
C PRO A 18 16.70 -4.04 -4.88
N ASP A 19 17.41 -4.35 -5.97
CA ASP A 19 16.89 -4.29 -7.34
C ASP A 19 16.09 -5.54 -7.72
N THR A 20 16.30 -6.66 -7.01
CA THR A 20 15.73 -7.96 -7.37
C THR A 20 14.90 -8.59 -6.26
N MET A 21 13.90 -9.38 -6.65
CA MET A 21 13.10 -10.14 -5.68
C MET A 21 13.93 -11.18 -4.91
N ALA A 22 15.05 -11.67 -5.47
CA ALA A 22 15.96 -12.56 -4.75
C ALA A 22 16.65 -11.84 -3.57
N GLU A 23 17.09 -10.60 -3.77
CA GLU A 23 17.66 -9.78 -2.71
C GLU A 23 16.60 -9.38 -1.67
N HIS A 24 15.35 -9.15 -2.07
CA HIS A 24 14.25 -8.94 -1.12
C HIS A 24 14.00 -10.17 -0.23
N TRP A 25 14.03 -11.38 -0.81
CA TRP A 25 13.94 -12.61 -0.01
C TRP A 25 15.10 -12.76 0.96
N GLN A 26 16.32 -12.39 0.55
CA GLN A 26 17.49 -12.43 1.41
C GLN A 26 17.32 -11.44 2.57
N ALA A 27 16.92 -10.20 2.30
CA ALA A 27 16.68 -9.19 3.32
C ALA A 27 15.63 -9.64 4.37
N LEU A 28 14.55 -10.30 3.94
CA LEU A 28 13.57 -10.86 4.87
C LEU A 28 14.12 -12.03 5.68
N SER A 29 14.94 -12.89 5.07
CA SER A 29 15.58 -14.01 5.78
C SER A 29 16.55 -13.51 6.86
N ASP A 30 17.29 -12.45 6.54
CA ASP A 30 18.27 -11.84 7.45
C ASP A 30 17.59 -11.13 8.62
N ALA A 31 16.36 -10.65 8.43
CA ALA A 31 15.56 -9.95 9.44
C ALA A 31 15.05 -10.82 10.62
N PHE A 32 15.27 -12.13 10.59
CA PHE A 32 14.95 -13.02 11.72
C PHE A 32 16.06 -12.95 12.79
N ASN A 33 16.19 -11.79 13.42
CA ASN A 33 17.10 -11.54 14.53
C ASN A 33 16.49 -10.52 15.52
N GLU A 34 17.01 -10.48 16.75
CA GLU A 34 16.48 -9.64 17.83
C GLU A 34 16.58 -8.14 17.52
N ASP A 35 17.64 -7.69 16.84
CA ASP A 35 17.86 -6.27 16.51
C ASP A 35 16.82 -5.71 15.53
N GLN A 36 16.16 -6.59 14.76
CA GLN A 36 15.15 -6.23 13.76
C GLN A 36 13.73 -6.62 14.18
N GLN A 37 13.54 -7.07 15.42
CA GLN A 37 12.21 -7.35 15.96
C GLN A 37 11.52 -6.06 16.40
N GLU A 38 10.61 -5.55 15.56
CA GLU A 38 9.87 -4.32 15.87
C GLU A 38 8.65 -4.54 16.79
N ILE A 39 7.97 -5.68 16.67
CA ILE A 39 6.68 -5.94 17.33
C ILE A 39 6.63 -7.39 17.85
N GLN A 40 6.24 -7.57 19.10
CA GLN A 40 5.82 -8.86 19.66
C GLN A 40 4.32 -8.79 20.01
N ASN A 41 3.49 -9.42 19.18
CA ASN A 41 2.03 -9.35 19.36
C ASN A 41 1.53 -10.21 20.52
N ARG A 42 2.25 -11.28 20.85
CA ARG A 42 1.85 -12.27 21.86
C ARG A 42 3.07 -13.01 22.38
N ASP A 43 3.12 -13.20 23.69
CA ASP A 43 4.14 -13.97 24.41
C ASP A 43 3.51 -14.60 25.64
N ASP A 44 3.10 -15.86 25.52
CA ASP A 44 2.34 -16.57 26.55
C ASP A 44 3.02 -17.91 26.88
N GLY A 45 3.37 -18.10 28.16
CA GLY A 45 3.94 -19.36 28.65
C GLY A 45 5.47 -19.41 28.52
N ASP A 46 6.00 -20.63 28.39
CA ASP A 46 7.43 -20.91 28.18
C ASP A 46 7.55 -21.82 26.97
N VAL A 47 7.60 -21.19 25.79
CA VAL A 47 7.55 -21.87 24.49
C VAL A 47 8.83 -22.67 24.27
N GLU A 48 9.97 -22.13 24.67
CA GLU A 48 11.28 -22.77 24.58
C GLU A 48 11.33 -24.06 25.39
N ALA A 49 10.88 -24.02 26.65
CA ALA A 49 10.84 -25.22 27.49
C ALA A 49 9.87 -26.27 26.96
N GLU A 50 8.75 -25.86 26.35
CA GLU A 50 7.78 -26.78 25.77
C GLU A 50 8.30 -27.43 24.48
N LEU A 51 8.96 -26.66 23.60
CA LEU A 51 9.59 -27.17 22.39
C LEU A 51 10.73 -28.15 22.70
N ALA A 52 11.44 -27.98 23.83
CA ALA A 52 12.52 -28.88 24.25
C ALA A 52 12.05 -30.28 24.71
N LYS A 53 10.73 -30.52 24.86
CA LYS A 53 10.18 -31.78 25.40
C LYS A 53 10.04 -32.90 24.37
N GLY A 54 10.33 -32.68 23.09
CA GLY A 54 10.24 -33.74 22.08
C GLY A 54 10.36 -33.23 20.65
N ASP A 55 9.71 -33.94 19.73
CA ASP A 55 9.78 -33.64 18.30
C ASP A 55 9.12 -32.30 17.97
N VAL A 56 9.86 -31.45 17.27
CA VAL A 56 9.42 -30.13 16.81
C VAL A 56 9.18 -30.16 15.30
N LEU A 57 8.03 -29.64 14.88
CA LEU A 57 7.72 -29.35 13.50
C LEU A 57 8.21 -27.95 13.17
N THR A 58 9.04 -27.83 12.14
CA THR A 58 9.51 -26.53 11.64
C THR A 58 9.03 -26.30 10.21
N ALA A 59 8.72 -25.04 9.88
CA ALA A 59 8.31 -24.66 8.55
C ALA A 59 8.73 -23.21 8.23
N GLU A 60 9.13 -22.99 6.98
CA GLU A 60 9.29 -21.66 6.41
C GLU A 60 8.23 -21.45 5.30
N TYR A 61 7.51 -20.34 5.39
CA TYR A 61 6.50 -19.94 4.42
C TYR A 61 6.92 -18.63 3.75
N ARG A 62 6.61 -18.50 2.46
CA ARG A 62 6.91 -17.31 1.66
C ARG A 62 5.69 -16.88 0.88
N ALA A 63 5.38 -15.59 0.92
CA ALA A 63 4.32 -14.97 0.15
C ALA A 63 4.90 -13.84 -0.72
N PRO A 64 4.90 -13.96 -2.06
CA PRO A 64 5.48 -12.94 -2.93
C PRO A 64 4.59 -11.70 -3.00
N TYR A 65 5.10 -10.65 -3.64
CA TYR A 65 4.28 -9.51 -4.04
C TYR A 65 3.10 -9.96 -4.90
N VAL A 66 1.93 -9.37 -4.66
CA VAL A 66 0.74 -9.63 -5.46
C VAL A 66 0.06 -8.32 -5.79
N ALA A 67 -0.07 -8.06 -7.09
CA ALA A 67 -0.84 -6.94 -7.60
C ALA A 67 -2.34 -7.14 -7.33
N HIS A 68 -3.03 -6.04 -7.10
CA HIS A 68 -4.47 -6.02 -6.89
C HIS A 68 -5.23 -6.32 -8.19
N ALA A 69 -4.71 -5.82 -9.31
CA ALA A 69 -5.22 -6.03 -10.66
C ALA A 69 -6.77 -5.91 -10.80
N PRO A 70 -7.40 -4.84 -10.30
CA PRO A 70 -8.84 -4.62 -10.52
C PRO A 70 -9.12 -4.53 -12.02
N LEU A 71 -10.27 -5.01 -12.50
CA LEU A 71 -10.60 -5.01 -13.93
C LEU A 71 -10.73 -3.58 -14.51
N GLU A 72 -11.15 -2.64 -13.69
CA GLU A 72 -11.16 -1.22 -14.02
C GLU A 72 -9.83 -0.56 -13.57
N PRO A 73 -9.04 0.03 -14.50
CA PRO A 73 -7.88 0.85 -14.14
C PRO A 73 -8.26 2.10 -13.34
N ILE A 74 -7.34 2.60 -12.52
CA ILE A 74 -7.60 3.81 -11.74
C ILE A 74 -7.88 5.02 -12.61
N ASN A 75 -8.83 5.82 -12.12
CA ASN A 75 -9.34 6.97 -12.84
C ASN A 75 -9.93 8.01 -11.89
N ALA A 76 -9.92 9.25 -12.34
CA ALA A 76 -10.61 10.36 -11.72
C ALA A 76 -11.08 11.34 -12.79
N THR A 77 -12.26 11.92 -12.61
CA THR A 77 -12.69 13.10 -13.36
C THR A 77 -12.84 14.25 -12.40
N VAL A 78 -12.31 15.42 -12.74
CA VAL A 78 -12.29 16.62 -11.89
C VAL A 78 -12.79 17.81 -12.70
N LEU A 79 -13.67 18.60 -12.10
CA LEU A 79 -14.02 19.93 -12.60
C LEU A 79 -13.78 20.93 -11.47
N MET A 80 -12.84 21.84 -11.69
CA MET A 80 -12.51 22.90 -10.73
C MET A 80 -12.91 24.25 -11.30
N THR A 81 -13.53 25.08 -10.47
CA THR A 81 -13.85 26.50 -10.73
C THR A 81 -13.14 27.34 -9.68
N ASP A 82 -13.45 28.64 -9.57
CA ASP A 82 -12.85 29.50 -8.55
C ASP A 82 -13.41 29.26 -7.15
N ASP A 83 -14.64 28.72 -7.04
CA ASP A 83 -15.37 28.58 -5.78
C ASP A 83 -15.75 27.13 -5.44
N ARG A 84 -15.50 26.18 -6.35
CA ARG A 84 -15.93 24.79 -6.20
C ARG A 84 -15.04 23.80 -6.94
N ILE A 85 -14.88 22.60 -6.37
CA ILE A 85 -14.32 21.44 -7.05
C ILE A 85 -15.26 20.23 -6.96
N ASP A 86 -15.55 19.63 -8.11
CA ASP A 86 -16.25 18.35 -8.21
C ASP A 86 -15.27 17.25 -8.63
N ILE A 87 -15.32 16.11 -7.95
CA ILE A 87 -14.45 14.97 -8.18
C ILE A 87 -15.32 13.71 -8.32
N TRP A 88 -15.23 13.03 -9.46
CA TRP A 88 -15.90 11.75 -9.70
C TRP A 88 -14.85 10.64 -9.75
N THR A 89 -14.91 9.72 -8.79
CA THR A 89 -14.01 8.55 -8.73
C THR A 89 -14.58 7.45 -7.86
N GLY A 90 -14.14 6.21 -8.10
CA GLY A 90 -14.28 5.13 -7.13
C GLY A 90 -13.17 5.21 -6.08
N THR A 91 -13.50 5.18 -4.78
CA THR A 91 -12.51 5.23 -3.72
C THR A 91 -12.92 4.42 -2.48
N GLN A 92 -11.94 3.90 -1.76
CA GLN A 92 -12.12 3.30 -0.43
C GLN A 92 -11.82 4.29 0.71
N ILE A 93 -11.30 5.48 0.39
CA ILE A 93 -10.78 6.47 1.36
C ILE A 93 -11.33 7.89 1.11
N PRO A 94 -12.67 8.07 1.05
CA PRO A 94 -13.27 9.35 0.65
C PRO A 94 -12.82 10.53 1.52
N ARG A 95 -12.69 10.33 2.84
CA ARG A 95 -12.28 11.38 3.78
C ARG A 95 -10.82 11.79 3.60
N PHE A 96 -9.94 10.85 3.23
CA PHE A 96 -8.55 11.19 2.93
C PHE A 96 -8.47 12.04 1.66
N ILE A 97 -9.23 11.68 0.62
CA ILE A 97 -9.30 12.48 -0.61
C ILE A 97 -9.77 13.90 -0.31
N GLU A 98 -10.89 14.08 0.40
CA GLU A 98 -11.39 15.42 0.77
C GLU A 98 -10.32 16.25 1.50
N ASN A 99 -9.66 15.65 2.51
CA ASN A 99 -8.60 16.31 3.27
C ASN A 99 -7.38 16.68 2.40
N ASN A 100 -6.95 15.76 1.53
CA ASN A 100 -5.77 15.97 0.70
C ASN A 100 -6.05 17.01 -0.40
N VAL A 101 -7.27 17.03 -0.95
CA VAL A 101 -7.71 18.04 -1.90
C VAL A 101 -7.82 19.41 -1.24
N ALA A 102 -8.37 19.50 -0.02
CA ALA A 102 -8.40 20.74 0.75
C ALA A 102 -6.98 21.30 0.96
N LYS A 103 -6.05 20.46 1.42
CA LYS A 103 -4.63 20.84 1.58
C LYS A 103 -3.98 21.28 0.27
N LEU A 104 -4.28 20.60 -0.84
CA LEU A 104 -3.69 20.85 -2.15
C LEU A 104 -4.20 22.14 -2.80
N THR A 105 -5.48 22.45 -2.64
CA THR A 105 -6.17 23.54 -3.35
C THR A 105 -6.39 24.79 -2.48
N GLY A 106 -6.38 24.62 -1.15
CA GLY A 106 -6.77 25.66 -0.19
C GLY A 106 -8.29 25.86 -0.09
N PHE A 107 -9.10 25.02 -0.71
CA PHE A 107 -10.56 25.07 -0.57
C PHE A 107 -11.03 24.55 0.79
N GLU A 108 -12.08 25.18 1.29
CA GLU A 108 -12.82 24.69 2.44
C GLU A 108 -13.60 23.41 2.08
N HIS A 109 -13.88 22.58 3.08
CA HIS A 109 -14.52 21.28 2.84
C HIS A 109 -15.90 21.37 2.19
N ASP A 110 -16.64 22.45 2.39
CA ASP A 110 -17.96 22.67 1.77
C ASP A 110 -17.88 23.06 0.28
N GLN A 111 -16.69 23.42 -0.21
CA GLN A 111 -16.40 23.67 -1.62
C GLN A 111 -15.93 22.41 -2.37
N ILE A 112 -15.66 21.33 -1.65
CA ILE A 112 -15.13 20.07 -2.19
C ILE A 112 -16.24 19.03 -2.25
N HIS A 113 -16.63 18.66 -3.48
CA HIS A 113 -17.69 17.70 -3.73
C HIS A 113 -17.13 16.41 -4.32
N LEU A 114 -16.93 15.41 -3.44
CA LEU A 114 -16.52 14.08 -3.85
C LEU A 114 -17.74 13.21 -4.18
N HIS A 115 -17.89 12.87 -5.46
CA HIS A 115 -18.89 11.94 -5.97
C HIS A 115 -18.29 10.53 -6.00
N VAL A 116 -18.53 9.76 -4.93
CA VAL A 116 -18.06 8.38 -4.85
C VAL A 116 -18.91 7.49 -5.77
N LEU A 117 -18.27 6.94 -6.79
CA LEU A 117 -18.92 6.10 -7.80
C LEU A 117 -18.70 4.61 -7.54
N MET A 118 -19.56 3.79 -8.15
CA MET A 118 -19.30 2.34 -8.28
C MET A 118 -18.00 2.13 -9.04
N MET A 119 -17.20 1.16 -8.61
CA MET A 119 -15.88 0.88 -9.18
C MET A 119 -15.75 -0.59 -9.58
N GLY A 120 -14.99 -0.88 -10.64
CA GLY A 120 -14.78 -2.22 -11.20
C GLY A 120 -13.73 -3.04 -10.43
N GLY A 121 -13.85 -3.03 -9.10
CA GLY A 121 -12.90 -3.67 -8.17
C GLY A 121 -11.89 -2.70 -7.58
N SER A 122 -11.21 -3.17 -6.54
CA SER A 122 -10.11 -2.43 -5.91
C SER A 122 -9.16 -3.36 -5.18
N PHE A 123 -9.69 -4.21 -4.29
CA PHE A 123 -8.91 -5.16 -3.49
C PHE A 123 -7.83 -4.53 -2.60
N GLY A 124 -7.86 -3.21 -2.38
CA GLY A 124 -6.82 -2.44 -1.69
C GLY A 124 -6.20 -1.35 -2.58
N HIS A 125 -6.30 -1.46 -3.90
CA HIS A 125 -5.66 -0.53 -4.85
C HIS A 125 -6.18 0.91 -4.79
N ARG A 126 -7.43 1.11 -4.34
CA ARG A 126 -8.08 2.45 -4.20
C ARG A 126 -8.12 2.90 -2.73
N LEU A 127 -7.19 2.39 -1.92
CA LEU A 127 -6.79 2.97 -0.62
C LEU A 127 -5.71 4.06 -0.79
N GLU A 128 -5.50 4.53 -2.02
CA GLU A 128 -4.54 5.54 -2.43
C GLU A 128 -5.24 6.58 -3.32
N ASP A 129 -4.69 7.79 -3.42
CA ASP A 129 -5.35 8.94 -4.06
C ASP A 129 -4.48 9.67 -5.10
N ASP A 130 -3.34 9.09 -5.51
CA ASP A 130 -2.39 9.73 -6.44
C ASP A 130 -3.07 10.21 -7.74
N VAL A 131 -3.91 9.38 -8.36
CA VAL A 131 -4.63 9.74 -9.59
C VAL A 131 -5.58 10.93 -9.39
N VAL A 132 -6.16 11.06 -8.20
CA VAL A 132 -7.04 12.20 -7.87
C VAL A 132 -6.20 13.45 -7.70
N ARG A 133 -5.11 13.39 -6.92
CA ARG A 133 -4.21 14.53 -6.71
C ARG A 133 -3.63 15.05 -8.03
N GLN A 134 -3.21 14.16 -8.92
CA GLN A 134 -2.75 14.53 -10.26
C GLN A 134 -3.83 15.21 -11.10
N ALA A 135 -5.05 14.65 -11.13
CA ALA A 135 -6.17 15.26 -11.87
C ALA A 135 -6.54 16.64 -11.31
N VAL A 136 -6.49 16.81 -9.98
CA VAL A 136 -6.71 18.10 -9.31
C VAL A 136 -5.61 19.10 -9.65
N GLN A 137 -4.34 18.71 -9.62
CA GLN A 137 -3.22 19.59 -10.03
C GLN A 137 -3.38 20.10 -11.46
N ILE A 138 -3.81 19.24 -12.39
CA ILE A 138 -4.11 19.66 -13.77
C ILE A 138 -5.32 20.61 -13.78
N ALA A 139 -6.38 20.31 -13.02
CA ALA A 139 -7.57 21.17 -12.98
C ALA A 139 -7.29 22.57 -12.40
N MET A 140 -6.31 22.70 -11.50
CA MET A 140 -5.87 24.00 -10.97
C MET A 140 -5.30 24.92 -12.07
N GLU A 141 -4.62 24.35 -13.07
CA GLU A 141 -4.06 25.09 -14.22
C GLU A 141 -5.12 25.40 -15.30
N TYR A 142 -6.22 24.63 -15.34
CA TYR A 142 -7.25 24.69 -16.37
C TYR A 142 -8.65 24.85 -15.79
N LYS A 143 -8.84 25.79 -14.85
CA LYS A 143 -10.14 26.04 -14.23
C LYS A 143 -11.25 26.23 -15.27
N GLY A 144 -12.42 25.70 -14.97
CA GLY A 144 -13.59 25.65 -15.86
C GLY A 144 -13.54 24.52 -16.90
N THR A 145 -12.44 23.78 -17.00
CA THR A 145 -12.29 22.66 -17.94
C THR A 145 -12.40 21.33 -17.21
N PRO A 146 -13.29 20.41 -17.63
CA PRO A 146 -13.32 19.05 -17.08
C PRO A 146 -12.05 18.28 -17.43
N ILE A 147 -11.35 17.78 -16.41
CA ILE A 147 -10.16 16.96 -16.54
C ILE A 147 -10.51 15.50 -16.25
N LYS A 148 -10.39 14.63 -17.24
CA LYS A 148 -10.50 13.18 -17.06
C LYS A 148 -9.11 12.55 -17.13
N LEU A 149 -8.70 11.91 -16.04
CA LEU A 149 -7.47 11.12 -15.96
C LEU A 149 -7.81 9.65 -15.78
N THR A 150 -7.14 8.80 -16.56
CA THR A 150 -7.25 7.34 -16.48
C THR A 150 -5.90 6.77 -16.85
N TYR A 151 -5.39 5.85 -16.05
CA TYR A 151 -4.13 5.17 -16.35
C TYR A 151 -4.34 4.14 -17.45
N ARG A 152 -3.31 3.91 -18.27
CA ARG A 152 -3.22 2.69 -19.08
C ARG A 152 -3.11 1.49 -18.13
N ARG A 153 -3.52 0.30 -18.56
CA ARG A 153 -3.40 -0.91 -17.73
C ARG A 153 -1.95 -1.15 -17.28
N GLU A 154 -1.00 -0.93 -18.17
CA GLU A 154 0.42 -1.10 -17.89
C GLU A 154 0.90 -0.11 -16.84
N GLU A 155 0.44 1.15 -16.92
CA GLU A 155 0.77 2.19 -15.93
C GLU A 155 0.12 1.89 -14.57
N ASP A 156 -1.14 1.46 -14.57
CA ASP A 156 -1.89 1.04 -13.38
C ASP A 156 -1.19 -0.10 -12.64
N MET A 157 -0.68 -1.10 -13.37
CA MET A 157 0.11 -2.20 -12.78
C MET A 157 1.50 -1.75 -12.31
N MET A 158 2.19 -0.87 -13.05
CA MET A 158 3.51 -0.37 -12.66
C MET A 158 3.47 0.53 -11.41
N HIS A 159 2.35 1.24 -11.18
CA HIS A 159 2.17 2.12 -10.01
C HIS A 159 1.30 1.48 -8.93
N ASP A 160 1.12 0.15 -8.95
CA ASP A 160 0.38 -0.56 -7.92
C ASP A 160 1.17 -0.64 -6.61
N TYR A 161 0.51 -0.32 -5.50
CA TYR A 161 1.03 -0.55 -4.15
C TYR A 161 0.73 -1.99 -3.74
N THR A 162 1.45 -2.94 -4.34
CA THR A 162 1.16 -4.38 -4.19
C THR A 162 1.12 -4.87 -2.74
N ARG A 163 0.38 -5.98 -2.51
CA ARG A 163 0.50 -6.73 -1.27
C ARG A 163 1.97 -7.11 -1.08
N GLN A 164 2.54 -6.75 0.06
CA GLN A 164 3.98 -6.85 0.29
C GLN A 164 4.45 -8.30 0.41
N ILE A 165 5.71 -8.49 0.04
CA ILE A 165 6.47 -9.73 0.26
C ILE A 165 6.56 -10.03 1.76
N ALA A 166 6.38 -11.30 2.14
CA ALA A 166 6.47 -11.73 3.53
C ALA A 166 7.09 -13.12 3.65
N MET A 167 7.88 -13.31 4.70
CA MET A 167 8.43 -14.59 5.12
C MET A 167 7.97 -14.91 6.54
N ALA A 168 7.58 -16.15 6.79
CA ALA A 168 7.26 -16.63 8.12
C ALA A 168 8.12 -17.84 8.45
N ARG A 169 8.67 -17.89 9.65
CA ARG A 169 9.34 -19.07 10.21
C ARG A 169 8.57 -19.50 11.44
N ALA A 170 8.16 -20.76 11.46
CA ALA A 170 7.35 -21.32 12.54
C ALA A 170 7.99 -22.58 13.09
N SER A 171 7.92 -22.74 14.40
CA SER A 171 8.24 -23.97 15.13
C SER A 171 7.04 -24.35 15.99
N GLY A 172 6.70 -25.63 16.06
CA GLY A 172 5.57 -26.08 16.87
C GLY A 172 5.71 -27.51 17.34
N ARG A 173 5.08 -27.81 18.47
CA ARG A 173 5.01 -29.16 19.04
C ARG A 173 3.56 -29.58 19.17
N VAL A 174 3.30 -30.85 18.84
CA VAL A 174 1.98 -31.47 18.98
C VAL A 174 2.08 -32.60 20.00
N GLU A 175 1.21 -32.57 21.00
CA GLU A 175 1.07 -33.62 22.00
C GLU A 175 -0.38 -34.09 22.05
N ASN A 176 -0.60 -35.41 21.97
CA ASN A 176 -1.95 -36.01 22.02
C ASN A 176 -2.93 -35.40 21.00
N GLY A 177 -2.43 -35.01 19.82
CA GLY A 177 -3.22 -34.39 18.75
C GLY A 177 -3.57 -32.91 18.97
N GLN A 178 -2.97 -32.25 19.98
CA GLN A 178 -3.15 -30.84 20.28
C GLN A 178 -1.83 -30.08 20.13
N VAL A 179 -1.90 -28.82 19.68
CA VAL A 179 -0.73 -27.94 19.66
C VAL A 179 -0.38 -27.59 21.10
N SER A 180 0.80 -28.00 21.56
CA SER A 180 1.28 -27.72 22.92
C SER A 180 2.17 -26.48 22.95
N ALA A 181 2.90 -26.20 21.88
CA ALA A 181 3.66 -24.97 21.67
C ALA A 181 3.62 -24.52 20.20
N MET A 182 3.70 -23.20 20.01
CA MET A 182 3.88 -22.56 18.71
C MET A 182 4.72 -21.30 18.88
N ASP A 183 5.80 -21.22 18.13
CA ASP A 183 6.58 -20.01 17.90
C ASP A 183 6.43 -19.62 16.43
N LEU A 184 6.19 -18.33 16.16
CA LEU A 184 5.95 -17.79 14.82
C LEU A 184 6.57 -16.40 14.70
N GLY A 185 7.65 -16.33 13.92
CA GLY A 185 8.21 -15.07 13.44
C GLY A 185 7.69 -14.74 12.05
N ILE A 186 7.44 -13.46 11.79
CA ILE A 186 7.09 -12.93 10.46
C ILE A 186 7.99 -11.74 10.15
N ALA A 187 8.65 -11.79 9.01
CA ALA A 187 9.41 -10.68 8.45
C ALA A 187 8.68 -10.12 7.21
N MET A 188 8.34 -8.83 7.24
CA MET A 188 7.75 -8.11 6.12
C MET A 188 7.91 -6.58 6.28
N PRO A 189 7.85 -5.79 5.21
CA PRO A 189 7.78 -4.33 5.31
C PRO A 189 6.51 -3.86 6.05
N SER A 190 6.63 -2.81 6.85
CA SER A 190 5.48 -2.21 7.53
C SER A 190 4.53 -1.51 6.54
N VAL A 191 3.39 -2.15 6.28
CA VAL A 191 2.35 -1.62 5.39
C VAL A 191 1.75 -0.33 5.96
N VAL A 192 1.57 -0.25 7.28
CA VAL A 192 0.98 0.92 7.95
C VAL A 192 1.92 2.12 7.84
N ALA A 193 3.22 1.94 8.12
CA ALA A 193 4.20 3.02 7.98
C ALA A 193 4.28 3.51 6.53
N SER A 194 4.29 2.58 5.58
CA SER A 194 4.28 2.88 4.15
C SER A 194 3.05 3.71 3.74
N GLN A 195 1.84 3.28 4.11
CA GLN A 195 0.61 3.97 3.71
C GLN A 195 0.44 5.32 4.42
N MET A 196 0.62 5.36 5.75
CA MET A 196 0.40 6.58 6.52
C MET A 196 1.38 7.69 6.12
N SER A 197 2.64 7.34 5.83
CA SER A 197 3.60 8.33 5.31
C SER A 197 3.16 8.96 4.00
N ARG A 198 2.59 8.20 3.06
CA ARG A 198 2.00 8.75 1.81
C ARG A 198 0.80 9.65 2.06
N GLN A 199 0.04 9.39 3.12
CA GLN A 199 -1.06 10.25 3.57
C GLN A 199 -0.60 11.48 4.38
N GLY A 200 0.72 11.67 4.53
CA GLY A 200 1.30 12.75 5.33
C GLY A 200 1.04 12.60 6.83
N ILE A 201 0.77 11.37 7.28
CA ILE A 201 0.54 11.03 8.69
C ILE A 201 1.80 10.35 9.23
N SER A 202 2.43 10.98 10.22
CA SER A 202 3.48 10.35 11.01
C SER A 202 2.84 9.36 11.98
N LEU A 203 3.33 8.13 11.99
CA LEU A 203 2.95 7.15 13.00
C LEU A 203 3.77 7.39 14.28
N PRO A 204 3.17 7.25 15.47
CA PRO A 204 3.93 7.17 16.69
C PRO A 204 4.77 5.89 16.68
N GLY A 205 6.07 6.04 16.90
CA GLY A 205 7.08 4.99 16.95
C GLY A 205 8.35 5.56 17.53
#